data_AF-A0A9D5GJN1-F1
#
_entry.id   AF-A0A9D5GJN1-F1
#
_cell.length_a   1.000
_cell.length_b   1.000
_cell.length_c   1.000
_cell.angle_alpha   90.00
_cell.angle_beta   90.00
_cell.angle_gamma   90.00
#
_symmetry.space_group_name_H-M   'P 1'
#
loop_
_entity.id
_entity.type
_entity.pdbx_description
1 polymer ?
#
loop_
_entity_poly.entity_id
_entity_poly.type
_entity_poly.pdbx_seq_one_letter_code
_entity_poly.pdbx_strand_id
1 'polypeptide(L)'
;MFLRLLAATTVALLTASPVLAATTTIAELGSAPLLGSSASTTDLKVNIARNEPRLAAAAGALGMTAAEYRNFRTQIQVSKPAWVVVPRHLDGMTWYGVGGVHAIHDVMIPAGTRGWEVDIQEPGDTLAVFMPAACGNLSILRRATPHVAVVKKPAAVIASRPPWGVLPSHEAAAPVPVAAAAVSPSPAPIAYGAAPIPFAAPAHGITRFLPLLGLLLLPHGGGSGGSTGPGHHGGGGGGNCGCPPPPPPPPCGCHS
;
A
#
# COMPACT_ATOMS: atom_id res chain seq x y z
N MET A 1 -10.49 -46.01 -22.31
CA MET A 1 -9.23 -45.25 -22.54
C MET A 1 -9.41 -43.74 -22.29
N PHE A 2 -10.52 -43.13 -22.74
CA PHE A 2 -10.87 -41.72 -22.50
C PHE A 2 -10.87 -41.25 -21.03
N LEU A 3 -11.33 -42.08 -20.08
CA LEU A 3 -11.41 -41.69 -18.66
C LEU A 3 -10.04 -41.48 -17.99
N ARG A 4 -8.98 -42.16 -18.46
CA ARG A 4 -7.62 -42.04 -17.90
C ARG A 4 -6.90 -40.78 -18.39
N LEU A 5 -7.22 -40.32 -19.60
CA LEU A 5 -6.71 -39.06 -20.17
C LEU A 5 -7.29 -37.85 -19.45
N LEU A 6 -8.58 -37.89 -19.10
CA LEU A 6 -9.28 -36.83 -18.36
C LEU A 6 -8.80 -36.66 -16.91
N ALA A 7 -8.44 -37.77 -16.25
CA ALA A 7 -7.87 -37.76 -14.90
C ALA A 7 -6.43 -37.21 -14.88
N ALA A 8 -5.62 -37.52 -15.90
CA ALA A 8 -4.24 -37.02 -15.98
C ALA A 8 -4.19 -35.50 -16.24
N THR A 9 -5.10 -34.95 -17.05
CA THR A 9 -5.17 -33.50 -17.28
C THR A 9 -5.70 -32.73 -16.07
N THR A 10 -6.67 -33.27 -15.32
CA THR A 10 -7.15 -32.61 -14.09
C THR A 10 -6.09 -32.58 -12.99
N VAL A 11 -5.31 -33.66 -12.82
CA VAL A 11 -4.20 -33.67 -11.85
C VAL A 11 -3.11 -32.68 -12.25
N ALA A 12 -2.76 -32.58 -13.55
CA ALA A 12 -1.76 -31.61 -14.01
C ALA A 12 -2.20 -30.14 -13.83
N LEU A 13 -3.49 -29.83 -14.00
CA LEU A 13 -4.05 -28.50 -13.74
C LEU A 13 -4.12 -28.14 -12.25
N LEU A 14 -4.29 -29.13 -11.36
CA LEU A 14 -4.34 -28.92 -9.91
C LEU A 14 -2.94 -28.82 -9.26
N THR A 15 -1.92 -29.47 -9.82
CA THR A 15 -0.54 -29.39 -9.30
C THR A 15 0.25 -28.18 -9.81
N ALA A 16 -0.24 -27.46 -10.81
CA ALA A 16 0.47 -26.36 -11.46
C ALA A 16 0.30 -24.98 -10.81
N SER A 17 -0.47 -24.85 -9.72
CA SER A 17 -0.79 -23.51 -9.19
C SER A 17 -0.57 -23.34 -7.68
N PRO A 18 0.67 -23.48 -7.17
CA PRO A 18 1.12 -22.63 -6.08
C PRO A 18 1.67 -21.34 -6.71
N VAL A 19 0.80 -20.48 -7.28
CA VAL A 19 1.13 -19.05 -7.31
C VAL A 19 0.95 -18.57 -5.88
N LEU A 20 1.96 -18.93 -5.09
CA LEU A 20 2.17 -18.53 -3.72
C LEU A 20 2.16 -17.01 -3.67
N ALA A 21 1.43 -16.48 -2.69
CA ALA A 21 1.37 -15.07 -2.34
C ALA A 21 2.78 -14.47 -2.18
N ALA A 22 3.36 -14.02 -3.29
CA ALA A 22 4.63 -13.34 -3.29
C ALA A 22 4.38 -11.90 -2.83
N THR A 23 4.89 -11.56 -1.65
CA THR A 23 4.83 -10.20 -1.11
C THR A 23 5.40 -9.23 -2.14
N THR A 24 4.57 -8.28 -2.57
CA THR A 24 5.01 -7.28 -3.55
C THR A 24 5.89 -6.28 -2.82
N THR A 25 7.21 -6.33 -3.08
CA THR A 25 8.14 -5.35 -2.52
C THR A 25 8.18 -4.14 -3.43
N ILE A 26 7.72 -2.99 -2.92
CA ILE A 26 7.82 -1.73 -3.66
C ILE A 26 9.22 -1.17 -3.41
N ALA A 27 10.08 -1.27 -4.42
CA ALA A 27 11.43 -0.73 -4.35
C ALA A 27 11.45 0.80 -4.24
N GLU A 28 10.52 1.48 -4.93
CA GLU A 28 10.41 2.94 -4.92
C GLU A 28 8.95 3.39 -4.78
N LEU A 29 8.68 4.14 -3.71
CA LEU A 29 7.44 4.87 -3.54
C LEU A 29 7.56 6.19 -4.31
N GLY A 30 6.73 6.42 -5.33
CA GLY A 30 6.64 7.74 -5.97
C GLY A 30 6.40 7.76 -7.48
N SER A 31 6.54 6.64 -8.20
CA SER A 31 6.32 6.60 -9.66
C SER A 31 4.84 6.71 -10.08
N ALA A 32 3.93 6.54 -9.12
CA ALA A 32 2.50 6.55 -9.34
C ALA A 32 1.71 7.09 -8.13
N PRO A 33 1.91 8.38 -7.77
CA PRO A 33 1.36 8.93 -6.53
C PRO A 33 -0.15 9.13 -6.63
N LEU A 34 -0.89 8.67 -5.63
CA LEU A 34 -2.34 8.89 -5.54
C LEU A 34 -2.69 10.35 -5.24
N LEU A 35 -2.00 10.95 -4.27
CA LEU A 35 -2.25 12.32 -3.80
C LEU A 35 -1.09 13.28 -4.10
N GLY A 36 0.10 12.75 -4.39
CA GLY A 36 1.35 13.49 -4.42
C GLY A 36 2.04 13.52 -3.05
N SER A 37 3.14 14.26 -2.94
CA SER A 37 3.87 14.40 -1.68
C SER A 37 3.16 15.38 -0.72
N SER A 38 3.23 15.11 0.58
CA SER A 38 2.70 16.00 1.64
C SER A 38 3.72 16.14 2.77
N ALA A 39 4.28 17.32 2.95
CA ALA A 39 5.27 17.61 3.99
C ALA A 39 4.64 17.98 5.35
N SER A 40 3.40 18.45 5.34
CA SER A 40 2.66 18.85 6.53
C SER A 40 1.23 18.31 6.54
N THR A 41 0.58 18.34 7.71
CA THR A 41 -0.85 18.00 7.83
C THR A 41 -1.71 18.91 6.97
N THR A 42 -1.33 20.19 6.83
CA THR A 42 -2.03 21.15 5.98
C THR A 42 -1.96 20.74 4.52
N ASP A 43 -0.77 20.38 4.02
CA ASP A 43 -0.58 19.91 2.64
C ASP A 43 -1.36 18.62 2.39
N LEU A 44 -1.36 17.71 3.36
CA LEU A 44 -2.15 16.48 3.28
C LEU A 44 -3.63 16.80 3.09
N LYS A 45 -4.20 17.70 3.92
CA LYS A 45 -5.62 18.08 3.81
C LYS A 45 -5.93 18.70 2.45
N VAL A 46 -5.05 19.56 1.93
CA VAL A 46 -5.19 20.18 0.60
C VAL A 46 -5.14 19.13 -0.51
N ASN A 47 -4.18 18.21 -0.46
CA ASN A 47 -4.03 17.14 -1.47
C ASN A 47 -5.22 16.18 -1.45
N ILE A 48 -5.71 15.83 -0.26
CA ILE A 48 -6.92 15.02 -0.04
C ILE A 48 -8.17 15.72 -0.57
N ALA A 49 -8.30 17.03 -0.39
CA ALA A 49 -9.42 17.78 -0.94
C ALA A 49 -9.38 17.84 -2.47
N ARG A 50 -8.19 18.07 -3.05
CA ARG A 50 -8.00 18.16 -4.51
C ARG A 50 -8.24 16.83 -5.24
N ASN A 51 -7.91 15.71 -4.60
CA ASN A 51 -7.97 14.38 -5.22
C ASN A 51 -9.09 13.50 -4.61
N GLU A 52 -10.14 14.10 -4.06
CA GLU A 52 -11.20 13.37 -3.34
C GLU A 52 -11.78 12.19 -4.15
N PRO A 53 -12.15 12.33 -5.43
CA PRO A 53 -12.74 11.21 -6.18
C PRO A 53 -11.77 10.04 -6.35
N ARG A 54 -10.46 10.34 -6.51
CA ARG A 54 -9.42 9.32 -6.61
C ARG A 54 -9.23 8.60 -5.29
N LEU A 55 -9.25 9.34 -4.18
CA LEU A 55 -9.11 8.78 -2.84
C LEU A 55 -10.30 7.90 -2.45
N ALA A 56 -11.52 8.30 -2.82
CA ALA A 56 -12.72 7.48 -2.62
C ALA A 56 -12.65 6.17 -3.42
N ALA A 57 -12.23 6.24 -4.68
CA ALA A 57 -12.01 5.05 -5.51
C ALA A 57 -10.91 4.13 -4.93
N ALA A 58 -9.82 4.72 -4.40
CA ALA A 58 -8.76 3.98 -3.71
C ALA A 58 -9.25 3.26 -2.46
N ALA A 59 -10.06 3.94 -1.64
CA ALA A 59 -10.66 3.34 -0.45
C ALA A 59 -11.54 2.14 -0.84
N GLY A 60 -12.38 2.29 -1.87
CA GLY A 60 -13.21 1.21 -2.39
C GLY A 60 -12.37 0.04 -2.96
N ALA A 61 -11.28 0.33 -3.68
CA ALA A 61 -10.39 -0.69 -4.21
C ALA A 61 -9.65 -1.49 -3.12
N LEU A 62 -9.44 -0.90 -1.94
CA LEU A 62 -8.90 -1.58 -0.75
C LEU A 62 -9.98 -2.28 0.10
N GLY A 63 -11.23 -2.28 -0.35
CA GLY A 63 -12.34 -2.91 0.36
C GLY A 63 -12.79 -2.13 1.59
N MET A 64 -12.51 -0.82 1.68
CA MET A 64 -13.10 0.01 2.71
C MET A 64 -14.60 0.19 2.45
N THR A 65 -15.41 0.11 3.50
CA THR A 65 -16.83 0.44 3.37
C THR A 65 -17.02 1.95 3.21
N ALA A 66 -18.18 2.36 2.68
CA ALA A 66 -18.51 3.78 2.58
C ALA A 66 -18.57 4.47 3.96
N ALA A 67 -18.90 3.72 5.03
CA ALA A 67 -18.91 4.24 6.39
C ALA A 67 -17.48 4.48 6.91
N GLU A 68 -16.58 3.52 6.70
CA GLU A 68 -15.15 3.67 7.02
C GLU A 68 -14.53 4.86 6.31
N TYR A 69 -14.77 5.01 5.00
CA TYR A 69 -14.24 6.14 4.24
C TYR A 69 -14.77 7.49 4.76
N ARG A 70 -16.05 7.58 5.13
CA ARG A 70 -16.60 8.80 5.77
C ARG A 70 -15.98 9.08 7.14
N ASN A 71 -15.74 8.05 7.94
CA ASN A 71 -15.08 8.20 9.24
C ASN A 71 -13.63 8.68 9.06
N PHE A 72 -12.88 8.04 8.16
CA PHE A 72 -11.54 8.48 7.73
C PHE A 72 -11.51 9.96 7.34
N ARG A 73 -12.43 10.39 6.46
CA ARG A 73 -12.55 11.79 6.02
C ARG A 73 -12.82 12.71 7.19
N THR A 74 -13.73 12.34 8.09
CA THR A 74 -14.02 13.10 9.30
C THR A 74 -12.78 13.23 10.17
N GLN A 75 -12.10 12.12 10.46
CA GLN A 75 -10.87 12.08 11.28
C GLN A 75 -9.76 12.96 10.70
N ILE A 76 -9.55 12.96 9.38
CA ILE A 76 -8.58 13.87 8.75
C ILE A 76 -8.96 15.34 8.96
N GLN A 77 -10.25 15.68 8.99
CA GLN A 77 -10.69 17.06 9.17
C GLN A 77 -10.62 17.50 10.63
N VAL A 78 -11.18 16.70 11.54
CA VAL A 78 -11.36 17.06 12.96
C VAL A 78 -10.17 16.69 13.82
N SER A 79 -9.47 15.61 13.48
CA SER A 79 -8.32 15.11 14.22
C SER A 79 -7.03 15.48 13.49
N LYS A 80 -5.94 15.58 14.24
CA LYS A 80 -4.61 15.66 13.63
C LYS A 80 -4.16 14.24 13.32
N PRO A 81 -4.02 13.83 12.04
CA PRO A 81 -3.43 12.54 11.72
C PRO A 81 -2.05 12.43 12.36
N ALA A 82 -1.72 11.24 12.84
CA ALA A 82 -0.46 11.00 13.54
C ALA A 82 0.69 10.93 12.53
N TRP A 83 1.82 11.57 12.83
CA TRP A 83 3.04 11.43 12.04
C TRP A 83 3.87 10.26 12.56
N VAL A 84 3.94 9.18 11.77
CA VAL A 84 4.50 7.91 12.21
C VAL A 84 5.50 7.34 11.21
N VAL A 85 6.20 6.28 11.62
CA VAL A 85 6.90 5.38 10.69
C VAL A 85 5.86 4.39 10.18
N VAL A 86 5.67 4.33 8.87
CA VAL A 86 4.71 3.41 8.25
C VAL A 86 5.21 1.97 8.47
N PRO A 87 4.34 1.04 8.92
CA PRO A 87 4.70 -0.36 9.06
C PRO A 87 5.24 -0.94 7.75
N ARG A 88 6.21 -1.85 7.86
CA ARG A 88 6.80 -2.50 6.69
C ARG A 88 5.81 -3.39 5.96
N HIS A 89 4.89 -4.03 6.67
CA HIS A 89 3.88 -4.93 6.10
C HIS A 89 2.51 -4.27 6.21
N LEU A 90 1.81 -4.21 5.09
CA LEU A 90 0.46 -3.67 4.99
C LEU A 90 -0.41 -4.65 4.21
N ASP A 91 -1.70 -4.71 4.58
CA ASP A 91 -2.65 -5.61 3.94
C ASP A 91 -2.95 -5.17 2.51
N GLY A 92 -2.87 -3.87 2.25
CA GLY A 92 -2.92 -3.35 0.90
C GLY A 92 -2.48 -1.90 0.78
N MET A 93 -2.12 -1.54 -0.45
CA MET A 93 -1.77 -0.19 -0.86
C MET A 93 -2.39 0.10 -2.22
N THR A 94 -2.76 1.36 -2.46
CA THR A 94 -3.21 1.84 -3.75
C THR A 94 -2.17 2.71 -4.44
N TRP A 95 -2.29 2.83 -5.75
CA TRP A 95 -1.52 3.76 -6.56
C TRP A 95 -2.38 4.24 -7.73
N TYR A 96 -1.96 5.34 -8.37
CA TYR A 96 -2.68 5.92 -9.50
C TYR A 96 -1.82 5.85 -10.77
N GLY A 97 -2.33 5.19 -11.80
CA GLY A 97 -1.65 5.13 -13.10
C GLY A 97 -2.53 4.58 -14.21
N VAL A 98 -2.12 4.85 -15.46
CA VAL A 98 -2.92 4.57 -16.67
C VAL A 98 -4.35 5.14 -16.55
N GLY A 99 -4.48 6.31 -15.94
CA GLY A 99 -5.75 7.01 -15.73
C GLY A 99 -6.66 6.44 -14.64
N GLY A 100 -6.27 5.35 -13.97
CA GLY A 100 -7.08 4.65 -12.98
C GLY A 100 -6.39 4.46 -11.62
N VAL A 101 -7.20 4.11 -10.62
CA VAL A 101 -6.72 3.68 -9.31
C VAL A 101 -6.58 2.17 -9.31
N HIS A 102 -5.46 1.68 -8.78
CA HIS A 102 -5.17 0.26 -8.65
C HIS A 102 -4.83 -0.07 -7.20
N ALA A 103 -5.14 -1.29 -6.77
CA ALA A 103 -4.80 -1.81 -5.45
C ALA A 103 -3.87 -3.02 -5.58
N ILE A 104 -2.94 -3.13 -4.65
CA ILE A 104 -2.06 -4.28 -4.44
C ILE A 104 -2.19 -4.71 -2.99
N HIS A 105 -2.16 -6.02 -2.75
CA HIS A 105 -2.29 -6.63 -1.42
C HIS A 105 -0.95 -7.21 -0.96
N ASP A 106 -0.82 -7.45 0.35
CA ASP A 106 0.39 -8.00 0.97
C ASP A 106 1.66 -7.24 0.56
N VAL A 107 1.66 -5.94 0.90
CA VAL A 107 2.66 -4.99 0.42
C VAL A 107 3.77 -4.86 1.44
N MET A 108 5.02 -4.92 0.95
CA MET A 108 6.19 -4.55 1.74
C MET A 108 6.70 -3.17 1.36
N ILE A 109 6.70 -2.26 2.33
CA ILE A 109 7.26 -0.90 2.23
C ILE A 109 8.73 -0.89 2.73
N PRO A 110 9.60 -0.05 2.14
CA PRO A 110 10.94 0.22 2.68
C PRO A 110 10.91 0.60 4.18
N ALA A 111 11.93 0.18 4.92
CA ALA A 111 12.04 0.55 6.32
C ALA A 111 12.24 2.07 6.49
N GLY A 112 11.72 2.64 7.58
CA GLY A 112 11.89 4.06 7.89
C GLY A 112 11.02 5.02 7.06
N THR A 113 10.16 4.51 6.18
CA THR A 113 9.19 5.34 5.46
C THR A 113 8.30 6.10 6.45
N ARG A 114 8.24 7.42 6.30
CA ARG A 114 7.40 8.31 7.12
C ARG A 114 6.10 8.63 6.42
N GLY A 115 5.05 8.80 7.21
CA GLY A 115 3.74 9.15 6.69
C GLY A 115 2.74 9.50 7.78
N TRP A 116 1.49 9.61 7.34
CA TRP A 116 0.35 9.92 8.19
C TRP A 116 -0.42 8.64 8.50
N GLU A 117 -0.80 8.45 9.76
CA GLU A 117 -1.68 7.38 10.23
C GLU A 117 -3.01 7.98 10.73
N VAL A 118 -4.09 7.31 10.38
CA VAL A 118 -5.43 7.53 10.91
C VAL A 118 -6.03 6.21 11.31
N ASP A 119 -6.39 6.07 12.58
CA ASP A 119 -7.09 4.90 13.08
C ASP A 119 -8.61 5.09 13.00
N ILE A 120 -9.27 4.08 12.43
CA ILE A 120 -10.72 3.97 12.36
C ILE A 120 -11.10 2.80 13.26
N GLN A 121 -11.86 3.11 14.32
CA GLN A 121 -12.34 2.11 15.26
C GLN A 121 -13.54 1.37 14.67
N GLU A 122 -13.46 0.05 14.57
CA GLU A 122 -14.55 -0.84 14.16
C GLU A 122 -14.94 -1.76 15.34
N PRO A 123 -16.12 -2.40 15.32
CA PRO A 123 -16.48 -3.37 16.34
C PRO A 123 -15.56 -4.60 16.31
N GLY A 124 -14.59 -4.66 17.22
CA GLY A 124 -13.66 -5.79 17.37
C GLY A 124 -12.31 -5.57 16.68
N ASP A 125 -12.22 -4.66 15.72
CA ASP A 125 -11.03 -4.40 14.92
C ASP A 125 -10.70 -2.90 14.86
N THR A 126 -9.45 -2.58 14.55
CA THR A 126 -9.01 -1.23 14.20
C THR A 126 -8.46 -1.24 12.79
N LEU A 127 -9.08 -0.44 11.91
CA LEU A 127 -8.57 -0.19 10.57
C LEU A 127 -7.61 0.99 10.62
N ALA A 128 -6.31 0.71 10.54
CA ALA A 128 -5.26 1.72 10.48
C ALA A 128 -5.01 2.10 9.02
N VAL A 129 -5.21 3.38 8.69
CA VAL A 129 -5.02 3.92 7.36
C VAL A 129 -3.71 4.71 7.33
N PHE A 130 -2.80 4.33 6.43
CA PHE A 130 -1.50 4.96 6.25
C PHE A 130 -1.42 5.69 4.91
N MET A 131 -0.78 6.86 4.90
CA MET A 131 -0.45 7.62 3.69
C MET A 131 1.02 8.05 3.75
N PRO A 132 1.93 7.35 3.05
CA PRO A 132 3.34 7.72 2.98
C PRO A 132 3.51 9.16 2.46
N ALA A 133 4.35 9.94 3.12
CA ALA A 133 4.49 11.37 2.82
C ALA A 133 5.05 11.65 1.42
N ALA A 134 5.81 10.71 0.85
CA ALA A 134 6.46 10.86 -0.45
C ALA A 134 5.47 10.78 -1.63
N CYS A 135 4.44 9.94 -1.54
CA CYS A 135 3.55 9.65 -2.67
C CYS A 135 2.05 9.79 -2.35
N GLY A 136 1.68 9.81 -1.07
CA GLY A 136 0.29 9.93 -0.63
C GLY A 136 -0.59 8.76 -1.05
N ASN A 137 0.00 7.59 -1.29
CA ASN A 137 -0.72 6.36 -1.61
C ASN A 137 -1.52 5.88 -0.40
N LEU A 138 -2.82 5.59 -0.59
CA LEU A 138 -3.67 5.09 0.49
C LEU A 138 -3.30 3.65 0.77
N SER A 139 -2.99 3.33 2.02
CA SER A 139 -2.64 1.97 2.44
C SER A 139 -3.39 1.61 3.71
N ILE A 140 -3.65 0.32 3.94
CA ILE A 140 -4.42 -0.15 5.09
C ILE A 140 -3.71 -1.28 5.83
N LEU A 141 -3.97 -1.36 7.14
CA LEU A 141 -3.63 -2.47 8.00
C LEU A 141 -4.79 -2.69 8.99
N ARG A 142 -5.42 -3.86 8.92
CA ARG A 142 -6.46 -4.29 9.84
C ARG A 142 -5.80 -4.96 11.04
N ARG A 143 -6.01 -4.39 12.21
CA ARG A 143 -5.49 -4.90 13.48
C ARG A 143 -6.65 -5.43 14.29
N ALA A 144 -6.57 -6.69 14.72
CA ALA A 144 -7.48 -7.19 15.74
C ALA A 144 -7.30 -6.34 17.00
N THR A 145 -8.39 -5.80 17.55
CA THR A 145 -8.31 -5.05 18.79
C THR A 145 -8.00 -6.05 19.91
N PRO A 146 -6.87 -5.92 20.62
CA PRO A 146 -6.60 -6.83 21.72
C PRO A 146 -7.70 -6.64 22.77
N HIS A 147 -8.53 -7.67 22.96
CA HIS A 147 -9.44 -7.73 24.10
C HIS A 147 -8.60 -7.85 25.36
N VAL A 148 -8.22 -6.70 25.93
CA VAL A 148 -7.66 -6.69 27.28
C VAL A 148 -8.79 -7.17 28.18
N ALA A 149 -8.67 -8.42 28.65
CA ALA A 149 -9.55 -8.91 29.69
C ALA A 149 -9.50 -7.87 30.81
N VAL A 150 -10.62 -7.21 31.07
CA VAL A 150 -10.74 -6.27 32.18
C VAL A 150 -10.51 -7.13 33.42
N VAL A 151 -9.26 -7.16 33.90
CA VAL A 151 -8.94 -7.73 35.19
C VAL A 151 -9.67 -6.83 36.17
N LYS A 152 -10.85 -7.28 36.58
CA LYS A 152 -11.68 -6.63 37.57
C LYS A 152 -10.82 -6.57 38.82
N LYS A 153 -10.14 -5.44 39.02
CA LYS A 153 -9.23 -5.25 40.14
C LYS A 153 -10.05 -5.61 41.39
N PRO A 154 -9.68 -6.65 42.17
CA PRO A 154 -10.43 -6.97 43.36
C PRO A 154 -10.47 -5.70 44.20
N ALA A 155 -11.67 -5.30 44.62
CA ALA A 155 -11.84 -4.18 45.52
C ALA A 155 -10.88 -4.41 46.67
N ALA A 156 -9.98 -3.46 46.92
CA ALA A 156 -9.10 -3.53 48.07
C ALA A 156 -10.01 -3.64 49.29
N VAL A 157 -10.05 -4.82 49.90
CA VAL A 157 -10.64 -5.01 51.21
C VAL A 157 -9.81 -4.12 52.11
N ILE A 158 -10.36 -2.97 52.48
CA ILE A 158 -9.77 -2.09 53.49
C ILE A 158 -9.73 -2.92 54.75
N ALA A 159 -8.57 -3.52 55.04
CA ALA A 159 -8.31 -4.12 56.32
C ALA A 159 -8.51 -3.00 57.36
N SER A 160 -9.53 -3.16 58.20
CA SER A 160 -9.80 -2.25 59.30
C SER A 160 -8.53 -2.13 60.15
N ARG A 161 -7.87 -0.98 60.05
CA ARG A 161 -6.64 -0.70 60.79
C ARG A 161 -6.98 -0.75 62.29
N PRO A 162 -6.26 -1.55 63.11
CA PRO A 162 -6.49 -1.52 64.56
C PRO A 162 -6.11 -0.13 65.12
N PRO A 163 -6.82 0.36 66.15
CA PRO A 163 -6.61 1.69 66.70
C PRO A 163 -5.37 1.70 67.59
N TRP A 164 -4.21 2.00 67.01
CA TRP A 164 -3.00 2.26 67.79
C TRP A 164 -2.31 3.53 67.31
N GLY A 165 -2.25 4.50 68.22
CA GLY A 165 -1.23 5.55 68.27
C GLY A 165 -1.45 6.74 67.34
N VAL A 166 -1.89 7.86 67.93
CA VAL A 166 -1.72 9.20 67.36
C VAL A 166 -0.21 9.47 67.27
N LEU A 167 0.33 9.50 66.06
CA LEU A 167 1.65 10.07 65.78
C LEU A 167 1.51 11.60 65.69
N PRO A 168 2.47 12.38 66.20
CA PRO A 168 2.42 13.84 66.18
C PRO A 168 2.42 14.38 64.73
N SER A 169 1.58 15.38 64.50
CA SER A 169 1.52 16.18 63.26
C SER A 169 2.90 16.68 62.87
N HIS A 170 3.40 16.20 61.72
CA HIS A 170 4.43 16.93 61.00
C HIS A 170 3.77 18.05 60.21
N GLU A 171 4.13 19.27 60.60
CA GLU A 171 3.79 20.53 59.97
C GLU A 171 4.12 20.52 58.47
N ALA A 172 3.17 20.98 57.66
CA ALA A 172 3.28 21.01 56.22
C ALA A 172 4.34 22.04 55.77
N ALA A 173 5.43 21.56 55.17
CA ALA A 173 6.37 22.42 54.46
C ALA A 173 5.70 22.98 53.18
N ALA A 174 5.82 24.29 53.00
CA ALA A 174 5.31 25.03 51.85
C ALA A 174 5.91 24.53 50.51
N PRO A 175 5.14 24.58 49.40
CA PRO A 175 5.66 24.21 48.09
C PRO A 175 6.68 25.24 47.60
N VAL A 176 7.88 24.76 47.29
CA VAL A 176 8.95 25.51 46.60
C VAL A 176 8.54 25.72 45.14
N PRO A 177 8.63 26.95 44.58
CA PRO A 177 8.35 27.18 43.17
C PRO A 177 9.42 26.50 42.29
N VAL A 178 8.99 25.59 41.42
CA VAL A 178 9.84 24.93 40.44
C VAL A 178 10.12 25.91 39.29
N ALA A 179 11.40 26.24 39.10
CA ALA A 179 11.89 27.07 38.02
C ALA A 179 11.61 26.45 36.64
N ALA A 180 11.23 27.29 35.69
CA ALA A 180 10.99 26.92 34.30
C ALA A 180 12.24 26.30 33.66
N ALA A 181 12.12 25.07 33.16
CA ALA A 181 13.16 24.42 32.40
C ALA A 181 13.37 25.14 31.06
N ALA A 182 14.63 25.47 30.78
CA ALA A 182 15.06 26.08 29.53
C ALA A 182 14.76 25.17 28.33
N VAL A 183 14.21 25.78 27.28
CA VAL A 183 13.91 25.15 25.99
C VAL A 183 15.23 24.74 25.34
N SER A 184 15.43 23.44 25.10
CA SER A 184 16.53 22.94 24.28
C SER A 184 16.34 23.38 22.82
N PRO A 185 17.40 23.83 22.12
CA PRO A 185 17.31 24.17 20.71
C PRO A 185 17.07 22.93 19.84
N SER A 186 16.18 23.09 18.87
CA SER A 186 15.88 22.11 17.82
C SER A 186 17.14 21.75 17.03
N PRO A 187 17.43 20.46 16.78
CA PRO A 187 18.52 20.08 15.88
C PRO A 187 18.21 20.53 14.44
N ALA A 188 19.25 21.04 13.78
CA ALA A 188 19.20 21.48 12.38
C ALA A 188 18.95 20.30 11.42
N PRO A 189 18.27 20.53 10.28
CA PRO A 189 18.02 19.48 9.29
C PRO A 189 19.34 19.03 8.63
N ILE A 190 19.60 17.73 8.67
CA ILE A 190 20.67 17.10 7.89
C ILE A 190 20.21 17.02 6.44
N ALA A 191 20.92 17.71 5.55
CA ALA A 191 20.72 17.59 4.10
C ALA A 191 21.22 16.22 3.64
N TYR A 192 20.31 15.35 3.21
CA TYR A 192 20.66 14.10 2.54
C TYR A 192 20.96 14.40 1.07
N GLY A 193 22.22 14.28 0.68
CA GLY A 193 22.61 14.27 -0.72
C GLY A 193 22.02 13.04 -1.42
N ALA A 194 21.25 13.26 -2.47
CA ALA A 194 20.75 12.20 -3.34
C ALA A 194 21.92 11.62 -4.15
N ALA A 195 22.32 10.38 -3.84
CA ALA A 195 23.19 9.62 -4.72
C ALA A 195 22.39 9.13 -5.94
N PRO A 196 22.91 9.24 -7.18
CA PRO A 196 22.25 8.68 -8.34
C PRO A 196 22.34 7.14 -8.29
N ILE A 197 21.20 6.49 -8.16
CA ILE A 197 21.09 5.02 -8.20
C ILE A 197 20.84 4.60 -9.65
N PRO A 198 21.59 3.64 -10.21
CA PRO A 198 21.40 3.18 -11.58
C PRO A 198 20.06 2.48 -11.75
N PHE A 199 19.30 2.91 -12.76
CA PHE A 199 18.07 2.28 -13.23
C PHE A 199 18.33 0.84 -13.69
N ALA A 200 17.79 -0.14 -12.99
CA ALA A 200 17.64 -1.50 -13.50
C ALA A 200 16.30 -1.59 -14.25
N ALA A 201 16.36 -1.68 -15.57
CA ALA A 201 15.18 -1.88 -16.41
C ALA A 201 14.50 -3.23 -16.09
N PRO A 202 13.16 -3.30 -15.99
CA PRO A 202 12.46 -4.57 -15.85
C PRO A 202 12.57 -5.36 -17.17
N ALA A 203 13.24 -6.51 -17.11
CA ALA A 203 13.25 -7.47 -18.21
C ALA A 203 11.83 -8.01 -18.42
N HIS A 204 11.25 -7.70 -19.58
CA HIS A 204 9.93 -8.20 -20.01
C HIS A 204 9.90 -9.74 -20.05
N GLY A 205 9.27 -10.35 -19.06
CA GLY A 205 8.97 -11.79 -19.01
C GLY A 205 7.79 -12.21 -19.90
N ILE A 206 7.77 -11.81 -21.18
CA ILE A 206 6.64 -12.06 -22.11
C ILE A 206 6.84 -13.35 -22.96
N THR A 207 7.81 -14.21 -22.62
CA THR A 207 8.11 -15.42 -23.44
C THR A 207 8.08 -16.73 -22.65
N ARG A 208 7.05 -16.94 -21.82
CA ARG A 208 6.85 -18.24 -21.15
C ARG A 208 5.50 -18.94 -21.36
N PHE A 209 4.66 -18.44 -22.25
CA PHE A 209 3.37 -19.07 -22.61
C PHE A 209 3.33 -19.68 -24.02
N LEU A 210 4.48 -20.02 -24.60
CA LEU A 210 4.57 -20.62 -25.94
C LEU A 210 4.65 -22.17 -26.05
N PRO A 211 4.56 -23.02 -25.00
CA PRO A 211 4.50 -24.47 -25.23
C PRO A 211 3.09 -25.04 -25.41
N LEU A 212 2.01 -24.27 -25.18
CA LEU A 212 0.64 -24.81 -25.18
C LEU A 212 -0.11 -24.67 -26.51
N LEU A 213 0.41 -23.91 -27.49
CA LEU A 213 -0.22 -23.79 -28.82
C LEU A 213 0.17 -24.95 -29.77
N GLY A 214 1.23 -25.71 -29.46
CA GLY A 214 1.72 -26.80 -30.31
C GLY A 214 0.88 -28.09 -30.27
N LEU A 215 -0.06 -28.21 -29.33
CA LEU A 215 -0.86 -29.43 -29.12
C LEU A 215 -2.23 -29.43 -29.82
N LEU A 216 -2.59 -28.33 -30.51
CA LEU A 216 -3.84 -28.20 -31.27
C LEU A 216 -3.69 -28.52 -32.78
N LEU A 217 -2.49 -28.85 -33.25
CA LEU A 217 -2.20 -29.18 -34.65
C LEU A 217 -2.00 -30.70 -34.87
N LEU A 218 -2.86 -31.54 -34.28
CA LEU A 218 -3.00 -32.93 -34.74
C LEU A 218 -3.85 -32.95 -36.02
N PRO A 219 -3.30 -33.39 -37.18
CA PRO A 219 -4.05 -33.45 -38.42
C PRO A 219 -5.12 -34.54 -38.33
N HIS A 220 -6.39 -34.14 -38.32
CA HIS A 220 -7.49 -35.06 -38.64
C HIS A 220 -7.57 -35.18 -40.16
N GLY A 221 -7.15 -36.33 -40.67
CA GLY A 221 -7.32 -36.70 -42.07
C GLY A 221 -8.77 -37.00 -42.42
N GLY A 222 -9.15 -36.63 -43.64
CA GLY A 222 -10.46 -36.84 -44.28
C GLY A 222 -11.06 -35.49 -44.70
N GLY A 223 -11.32 -35.15 -45.95
CA GLY A 223 -11.46 -35.92 -47.18
C GLY A 223 -12.65 -35.32 -47.95
N SER A 224 -12.39 -34.84 -49.18
CA SER A 224 -13.33 -34.61 -50.29
C SER A 224 -14.12 -33.28 -50.42
N GLY A 225 -13.89 -32.65 -51.59
CA GLY A 225 -14.81 -31.77 -52.35
C GLY A 225 -14.70 -30.28 -51.98
N GLY A 226 -14.33 -29.32 -52.83
CA GLY A 226 -14.35 -29.23 -54.28
C GLY A 226 -15.30 -28.11 -54.71
N SER A 227 -14.80 -26.90 -54.93
CA SER A 227 -15.30 -26.00 -56.00
C SER A 227 -14.41 -24.77 -56.14
N THR A 228 -13.99 -24.58 -57.38
CA THR A 228 -13.26 -23.47 -58.01
C THR A 228 -13.88 -22.09 -57.80
N GLY A 229 -13.02 -21.08 -57.62
CA GLY A 229 -13.33 -19.67 -57.87
C GLY A 229 -12.04 -18.84 -57.96
N PRO A 230 -11.71 -18.23 -59.11
CA PRO A 230 -10.50 -17.41 -59.26
C PRO A 230 -10.81 -15.92 -59.03
N GLY A 231 -9.95 -15.24 -58.26
CA GLY A 231 -9.92 -13.79 -58.09
C GLY A 231 -8.64 -13.40 -57.37
N HIS A 232 -7.50 -13.24 -58.05
CA HIS A 232 -6.98 -12.03 -58.72
C HIS A 232 -6.62 -10.86 -57.77
N HIS A 233 -5.30 -10.64 -57.66
CA HIS A 233 -4.54 -9.44 -57.25
C HIS A 233 -4.69 -8.92 -55.80
N GLY A 234 -3.65 -8.48 -55.09
CA GLY A 234 -2.24 -8.22 -55.40
C GLY A 234 -1.70 -7.16 -54.43
N GLY A 235 -0.41 -7.23 -54.08
CA GLY A 235 0.38 -6.16 -53.42
C GLY A 235 0.07 -5.96 -51.92
N GLY A 236 1.01 -6.02 -50.99
CA GLY A 236 2.35 -5.43 -51.03
C GLY A 236 2.36 -4.22 -50.09
N GLY A 237 2.99 -4.35 -48.92
CA GLY A 237 3.11 -3.24 -47.97
C GLY A 237 3.43 -3.68 -46.56
N GLY A 238 4.67 -4.09 -46.32
CA GLY A 238 5.21 -4.27 -44.97
C GLY A 238 5.29 -2.92 -44.26
N GLY A 239 4.32 -2.67 -43.38
CA GLY A 239 4.33 -1.54 -42.45
C GLY A 239 5.30 -1.83 -41.31
N ASN A 240 6.53 -1.33 -41.46
CA ASN A 240 7.53 -1.33 -40.41
C ASN A 240 7.07 -0.34 -39.32
N CYS A 241 6.46 -0.85 -38.23
CA CYS A 241 6.08 -0.05 -37.06
C CYS A 241 7.34 0.33 -36.27
N GLY A 242 8.12 1.26 -36.81
CA GLY A 242 9.23 1.89 -36.09
C GLY A 242 8.69 2.83 -35.02
N CYS A 243 8.92 2.51 -33.76
CA CYS A 243 8.75 3.46 -32.67
C CYS A 243 9.70 4.66 -32.90
N PRO A 244 9.24 5.91 -32.73
CA PRO A 244 10.14 7.06 -32.77
C PRO A 244 11.15 6.99 -31.61
N PRO A 245 12.41 7.42 -31.83
CA PRO A 245 13.40 7.48 -30.76
C PRO A 245 12.97 8.48 -29.67
N PRO A 246 13.31 8.22 -28.39
CA PRO A 246 12.98 9.11 -27.29
C PRO A 246 13.68 10.48 -27.43
N PRO A 247 13.08 11.56 -26.92
CA PRO A 247 13.70 12.88 -26.93
C PRO A 247 14.99 12.91 -26.09
N PRO A 248 15.97 13.75 -26.44
CA PRO A 248 17.19 13.91 -25.67
C PRO A 248 16.90 14.48 -24.26
N PRO A 249 17.68 14.10 -23.24
CA PRO A 249 17.51 14.62 -21.89
C PRO A 249 17.75 16.14 -21.84
N PRO A 250 17.06 16.87 -20.95
CA PRO A 250 17.28 18.30 -20.78
C PRO A 250 18.70 18.57 -20.26
N PRO A 251 19.34 19.68 -20.68
CA PRO A 251 20.68 20.03 -20.21
C PRO A 251 20.66 20.25 -18.70
N CYS A 252 21.60 19.61 -18.00
CA CYS A 252 21.82 19.78 -16.57
C CYS A 252 22.24 21.23 -16.29
N GLY A 253 21.29 22.07 -15.86
CA GLY A 253 21.56 23.40 -15.36
C GLY A 253 22.28 23.32 -14.02
N CYS A 254 23.52 23.83 -13.98
CA CYS A 254 24.25 24.09 -12.75
C CYS A 254 23.60 25.27 -12.04
N HIS A 255 23.04 25.08 -10.85
CA HIS A 255 22.68 26.18 -9.96
C HIS A 255 23.78 26.36 -8.92
N SER A 256 24.35 27.57 -8.96
CA SER A 256 25.27 28.15 -7.98
C SER A 256 24.57 28.52 -6.68
#